data_AF-A0AAP0Q391-F1
#
_entry.id   AF-A0AAP0Q391-F1
#
_cell.length_a   1.000
_cell.length_b   1.000
_cell.length_c   1.000
_cell.angle_alpha   90.00
_cell.angle_beta   90.00
_cell.angle_gamma   90.00
#
_symmetry.space_group_name_H-M   'P 1'
#
loop_
_entity.id
_entity.type
_entity.pdbx_description
1 polymer ?
#
loop_
_entity_poly.entity_id
_entity_poly.type
_entity_poly.pdbx_seq_one_letter_code
_entity_poly.pdbx_strand_id
1 'polypeptide(L)'
;MSRRPNGFLFHFTIFIILSTTTTSSSTNSRLQKQGHGIGIGRADPLRSFNSYCGGYQIEDPHYWTSAMFTGLHGFAVAGIWTLAGLGFGVFVSLKSHVNGSSSEIRGHSSYYYLLPFLVAIFFTLLAIGASGFVLAANHKAVQRMNRLKQALLQVAEDADRTILKVARAMQEMHYTLHPYDETTSYQLSLSSNKLENQSQTLRHAVYKHRHLLERSTRIWYGATAGIVSINLIFTIAGLVMLSMHWNSGLFVIIFFCWILTALCWVLTGFHFFLHTFAEDTCSAFEEFQRSPGHNSLNTLIPCADKGQANRIMIEIGRAVHVFISKLNLKIVQTIKILRLDHEDEALLRSGKWKICDPFSHDSNYTYYPDRCSKDSIPISDIPEILTNITCFKDNSTSSCLADEKFLSEASYKVALAYTRTIQDLFNIFPDLQKLAQCSFVKQAFTNILSHQCKPFATSVKFLWSSMISLSVIMVILELVWIVIAYQNRYRSFSWGPLIPR
;
A
#
# COMPACT_ATOMS: atom_id res chain seq x y z
N MET A 1 13.29 -65.78 -6.56
CA MET A 1 12.97 -64.57 -5.76
C MET A 1 12.78 -63.38 -6.70
N SER A 2 11.56 -63.13 -7.17
CA SER A 2 11.25 -62.04 -8.11
C SER A 2 10.80 -60.79 -7.33
N ARG A 3 11.59 -59.71 -7.41
CA ARG A 3 11.27 -58.41 -6.81
C ARG A 3 10.03 -57.82 -7.50
N ARG A 4 8.96 -57.56 -6.73
CA ARG A 4 7.75 -56.89 -7.21
C ARG A 4 8.10 -55.48 -7.75
N PRO A 5 7.77 -55.13 -9.00
CA PRO A 5 8.04 -53.80 -9.56
C PRO A 5 7.20 -52.67 -8.94
N ASN A 6 6.13 -53.00 -8.21
CA ASN A 6 5.24 -52.03 -7.55
C ASN A 6 5.81 -51.45 -6.25
N GLY A 7 6.88 -52.03 -5.69
CA GLY A 7 7.48 -51.54 -4.45
C GLY A 7 8.08 -50.14 -4.60
N PHE A 8 8.73 -49.86 -5.72
CA PHE A 8 9.35 -48.55 -5.96
C PHE A 8 8.31 -47.44 -6.10
N LEU A 9 7.26 -47.67 -6.89
CA LEU A 9 6.17 -46.69 -7.09
C LEU A 9 5.41 -46.41 -5.79
N PHE A 10 5.18 -47.43 -4.97
CA PHE A 10 4.54 -47.31 -3.66
C PHE A 10 5.42 -46.59 -2.62
N HIS A 11 6.72 -46.90 -2.58
CA HIS A 11 7.65 -46.18 -1.70
C HIS A 11 7.89 -44.74 -2.16
N PHE A 12 7.87 -44.48 -3.46
CA PHE A 12 8.00 -43.15 -4.06
C PHE A 12 6.76 -42.28 -3.80
N THR A 13 5.54 -42.83 -3.94
CA THR A 13 4.30 -42.11 -3.61
C THR A 13 4.21 -41.82 -2.11
N ILE A 14 4.60 -42.76 -1.24
CA ILE A 14 4.66 -42.53 0.21
C ILE A 14 5.71 -41.47 0.55
N PHE A 15 6.90 -41.50 -0.06
CA PHE A 15 7.94 -40.51 0.20
C PHE A 15 7.49 -39.08 -0.16
N ILE A 16 6.78 -38.91 -1.27
CA ILE A 16 6.24 -37.60 -1.69
C ILE A 16 5.11 -37.15 -0.76
N ILE A 17 4.18 -38.03 -0.38
CA ILE A 17 3.08 -37.70 0.56
C ILE A 17 3.63 -37.39 1.96
N LEU A 18 4.68 -38.09 2.39
CA LEU A 18 5.34 -37.82 3.66
C LEU A 18 6.08 -36.47 3.62
N SER A 19 6.76 -36.16 2.51
CA SER A 19 7.46 -34.87 2.32
C SER A 19 6.52 -33.66 2.29
N THR A 20 5.28 -33.83 1.80
CA THR A 20 4.25 -32.77 1.79
C THR A 20 3.53 -32.63 3.15
N THR A 21 3.55 -33.64 4.01
CA THR A 21 2.92 -33.62 5.35
C THR A 21 3.89 -33.26 6.46
N THR A 22 5.17 -33.65 6.37
CA THR A 22 6.19 -33.34 7.39
C THR A 22 6.72 -31.92 7.33
N THR A 23 6.46 -31.17 6.25
CA THR A 23 6.84 -29.76 6.13
C THR A 23 5.86 -28.80 6.83
N SER A 24 4.74 -29.30 7.35
CA SER A 24 3.76 -28.54 8.15
C SER A 24 4.15 -28.37 9.62
N SER A 25 5.20 -29.05 10.09
CA SER A 25 5.57 -29.06 11.51
C SER A 25 7.09 -28.95 11.65
N SER A 26 7.60 -27.72 11.72
CA SER A 26 8.43 -27.21 12.83
C SER A 26 9.07 -25.88 12.40
N THR A 27 8.58 -24.80 12.97
CA THR A 27 9.42 -23.70 13.45
C THR A 27 8.63 -23.07 14.59
N ASN A 28 8.86 -23.60 15.80
CA ASN A 28 8.46 -22.93 17.03
C ASN A 28 9.16 -21.57 17.04
N SER A 29 8.44 -20.51 16.70
CA SER A 29 8.93 -19.14 16.86
C SER A 29 8.94 -18.81 18.35
N ARG A 30 10.13 -18.87 18.94
CA ARG A 30 10.39 -18.45 20.31
C ARG A 30 10.16 -16.94 20.39
N LEU A 31 9.08 -16.53 21.04
CA LEU A 31 8.75 -15.13 21.28
C LEU A 31 9.72 -14.57 22.34
N GLN A 32 10.82 -13.96 21.92
CA GLN A 32 11.75 -13.29 22.84
C GLN A 32 11.39 -11.80 22.89
N LYS A 33 10.74 -11.39 23.99
CA LYS A 33 10.50 -9.97 24.32
C LYS A 33 11.84 -9.32 24.68
N GLN A 34 12.36 -8.46 23.82
CA GLN A 34 13.37 -7.47 24.20
C GLN A 34 12.99 -6.12 23.58
N GLY A 35 13.08 -5.05 24.37
CA GLY A 35 12.41 -3.76 24.16
C GLY A 35 12.96 -2.84 23.07
N HIS A 36 13.13 -3.33 21.84
CA HIS A 36 13.44 -2.51 20.67
C HIS A 36 12.93 -3.16 19.40
N GLY A 37 11.81 -2.66 18.86
CA GLY A 37 11.22 -3.10 17.59
C GLY A 37 10.70 -4.54 17.61
N ILE A 38 9.43 -4.75 17.24
CA ILE A 38 8.90 -6.10 17.03
C ILE A 38 9.46 -6.61 15.68
N GLY A 39 10.72 -7.06 15.69
CA GLY A 39 11.36 -7.73 14.55
C GLY A 39 11.19 -9.23 14.71
N ILE A 40 10.30 -9.84 13.93
CA ILE A 40 10.29 -11.29 13.76
C ILE A 40 11.60 -11.65 13.06
N GLY A 41 12.51 -12.33 13.76
CA GLY A 41 13.79 -12.74 13.20
C GLY A 41 13.61 -13.66 11.99
N ARG A 42 13.78 -13.13 10.77
CA ARG A 42 13.69 -13.91 9.52
C ARG A 42 15.08 -14.30 9.05
N ALA A 43 15.26 -15.49 8.50
CA ALA A 43 16.56 -15.84 7.92
C ALA A 43 16.82 -14.99 6.66
N ASP A 44 18.00 -14.37 6.60
CA ASP A 44 18.44 -13.60 5.44
C ASP A 44 19.53 -14.35 4.65
N PRO A 45 19.24 -14.80 3.41
CA PRO A 45 20.21 -15.49 2.57
C PRO A 45 21.47 -14.67 2.27
N LEU A 46 21.38 -13.34 2.14
CA LEU A 46 22.57 -12.51 1.86
C LEU A 46 23.48 -12.38 3.07
N ARG A 47 22.97 -12.64 4.27
CA ARG A 47 23.75 -12.61 5.51
C ARG A 47 24.03 -14.01 6.05
N SER A 48 24.30 -14.97 5.15
CA SER A 48 24.60 -16.37 5.52
C SER A 48 23.50 -17.00 6.40
N PHE A 49 22.23 -16.71 6.10
CA PHE A 49 21.05 -17.16 6.85
C PHE A 49 20.95 -16.65 8.29
N ASN A 50 21.75 -15.66 8.68
CA ASN A 50 21.57 -14.99 9.97
C ASN A 50 20.21 -14.31 10.05
N SER A 51 19.72 -14.15 11.28
CA SER A 51 18.41 -13.56 11.55
C SER A 51 18.41 -12.06 11.23
N TYR A 52 17.63 -11.66 10.24
CA TYR A 52 17.23 -10.28 9.99
C TYR A 52 16.28 -9.83 11.09
N CYS A 53 16.78 -8.91 11.93
CA CYS A 53 16.01 -8.27 12.99
C CYS A 53 15.55 -6.86 12.59
N GLY A 54 15.77 -6.45 11.33
CA GLY A 54 15.32 -5.17 10.81
C GLY A 54 13.80 -5.14 10.59
N GLY A 55 13.21 -3.94 10.64
CA GLY A 55 11.81 -3.72 10.32
C GLY A 55 11.55 -3.62 8.80
N TYR A 56 10.39 -3.08 8.43
CA TYR A 56 10.05 -2.80 7.03
C TYR A 56 10.94 -1.70 6.44
N GLN A 57 11.86 -2.04 5.54
CA GLN A 57 12.78 -1.10 4.88
C GLN A 57 12.85 -1.40 3.38
N ILE A 58 12.17 -0.59 2.57
CA ILE A 58 12.05 -0.80 1.11
C ILE A 58 13.40 -0.60 0.39
N GLU A 59 14.27 0.21 0.96
CA GLU A 59 15.59 0.58 0.40
C GLU A 59 16.68 -0.47 0.71
N ASP A 60 16.43 -1.36 1.68
CA ASP A 60 17.40 -2.36 2.13
C ASP A 60 17.28 -3.66 1.29
N PRO A 61 18.32 -4.11 0.57
CA PRO A 61 18.30 -5.37 -0.13
C PRO A 61 18.11 -6.58 0.81
N HIS A 62 18.55 -6.50 2.07
CA HIS A 62 18.40 -7.58 3.05
C HIS A 62 16.93 -7.79 3.48
N TYR A 63 16.11 -6.73 3.42
CA TYR A 63 14.67 -6.85 3.62
C TYR A 63 14.03 -7.69 2.50
N TRP A 64 14.34 -7.38 1.24
CA TRP A 64 13.75 -8.09 0.10
C TRP A 64 14.11 -9.56 0.08
N THR A 65 15.33 -9.91 0.44
CA THR A 65 15.81 -11.30 0.42
C THR A 65 15.30 -12.10 1.60
N SER A 66 15.25 -11.52 2.80
CA SER A 66 14.61 -12.16 3.95
C SER A 66 13.10 -12.33 3.76
N ALA A 67 12.42 -11.34 3.16
CA ALA A 67 11.00 -11.43 2.86
C ALA A 67 10.73 -12.50 1.78
N MET A 68 11.46 -12.52 0.67
CA MET A 68 11.31 -13.55 -0.36
C MET A 68 11.60 -14.96 0.16
N PHE A 69 12.56 -15.11 1.09
CA PHE A 69 12.91 -16.40 1.68
C PHE A 69 11.77 -17.02 2.51
N THR A 70 10.79 -16.24 2.95
CA THR A 70 9.59 -16.79 3.62
C THR A 70 8.83 -17.78 2.74
N GLY A 71 8.86 -17.61 1.41
CA GLY A 71 8.25 -18.51 0.44
C GLY A 71 9.05 -19.79 0.15
N LEU A 72 10.19 -20.02 0.82
CA LEU A 72 11.13 -21.11 0.52
C LEU A 72 10.46 -22.47 0.42
N HIS A 73 9.50 -22.77 1.29
CA HIS A 73 8.82 -24.06 1.30
C HIS A 73 8.14 -24.38 -0.03
N GLY A 74 7.47 -23.41 -0.66
CA GLY A 74 6.86 -23.61 -1.98
C GLY A 74 7.90 -23.85 -3.08
N PHE A 75 8.99 -23.07 -3.05
CA PHE A 75 10.08 -23.21 -4.02
C PHE A 75 10.84 -24.53 -3.87
N ALA A 76 11.06 -24.99 -2.64
CA ALA A 76 11.71 -26.26 -2.34
C ALA A 76 10.87 -27.44 -2.85
N VAL A 77 9.56 -27.44 -2.60
CA VAL A 77 8.67 -28.49 -3.11
C VAL A 77 8.61 -28.48 -4.64
N ALA A 78 8.59 -27.30 -5.28
CA ALA A 78 8.68 -27.20 -6.73
C ALA A 78 9.97 -27.84 -7.27
N GLY A 79 11.12 -27.57 -6.65
CA GLY A 79 12.40 -28.16 -7.02
C GLY A 79 12.45 -29.68 -6.84
N ILE A 80 11.91 -30.20 -5.73
CA ILE A 80 11.82 -31.65 -5.51
C ILE A 80 10.90 -32.29 -6.56
N TRP A 81 9.76 -31.67 -6.85
CA TRP A 81 8.81 -32.16 -7.85
C TRP A 81 9.42 -32.19 -9.26
N THR A 82 10.14 -31.16 -9.69
CA THR A 82 10.80 -31.17 -11.00
C THR A 82 11.88 -32.25 -11.11
N LEU A 83 12.70 -32.43 -10.07
CA LEU A 83 13.70 -33.50 -10.03
C LEU A 83 13.08 -34.89 -10.02
N ALA A 84 12.00 -35.08 -9.26
CA ALA A 84 11.24 -36.32 -9.22
C ALA A 84 10.69 -36.69 -10.61
N GLY A 85 10.17 -35.71 -11.36
CA GLY A 85 9.66 -35.91 -12.72
C GLY A 85 10.74 -36.23 -13.72
N LEU A 86 11.88 -35.53 -13.63
CA LEU A 86 13.06 -35.81 -14.45
C LEU A 86 13.54 -37.26 -14.22
N GLY A 87 13.68 -37.67 -12.95
CA GLY A 87 14.08 -39.03 -12.59
C GLY A 87 13.09 -40.07 -13.10
N PHE A 88 11.78 -39.82 -12.97
CA PHE A 88 10.74 -40.70 -13.48
C PHE A 88 10.79 -40.80 -15.03
N GLY A 89 10.94 -39.68 -15.73
CA GLY A 89 11.07 -39.65 -17.19
C GLY A 89 12.28 -40.43 -17.70
N VAL A 90 13.46 -40.22 -17.08
CA VAL A 90 14.69 -40.98 -17.40
C VAL A 90 14.48 -42.47 -17.16
N PHE A 91 13.86 -42.87 -16.04
CA PHE A 91 13.57 -44.27 -15.74
C PHE A 91 12.66 -44.92 -16.78
N VAL A 92 11.59 -44.23 -17.20
CA VAL A 92 10.66 -44.74 -18.22
C VAL A 92 11.35 -44.91 -19.57
N SER A 93 12.18 -43.95 -20.00
CA SER A 93 12.95 -44.03 -21.26
C SER A 93 14.00 -45.14 -21.25
N LEU A 94 14.75 -45.29 -20.15
CA LEU A 94 15.73 -46.38 -20.00
C LEU A 94 15.03 -47.75 -20.05
N LYS A 95 13.87 -47.88 -19.40
CA LYS A 95 13.10 -49.13 -19.39
C LYS A 95 12.48 -49.45 -20.75
N SER A 96 12.09 -48.45 -21.55
CA SER A 96 11.62 -48.71 -22.93
C SER A 96 12.75 -49.13 -23.87
N HIS A 97 14.00 -48.75 -23.60
CA HIS A 97 15.16 -49.20 -24.36
C HIS A 97 15.66 -50.61 -23.97
N VAL A 98 15.50 -51.01 -22.71
CA VAL A 98 16.03 -52.28 -22.19
C VAL A 98 15.04 -53.45 -22.29
N ASN A 99 13.73 -53.21 -22.18
CA ASN A 99 12.72 -54.28 -22.22
C ASN A 99 11.94 -54.30 -23.54
N GLY A 100 12.46 -55.04 -24.52
CA GLY A 100 11.69 -55.61 -25.64
C GLY A 100 11.02 -56.94 -25.31
N SER A 101 11.13 -57.44 -24.07
CA SER A 101 10.62 -58.76 -23.67
C SER A 101 9.40 -58.67 -22.76
N SER A 102 8.36 -59.43 -23.15
CA SER A 102 7.08 -59.60 -22.49
C SER A 102 7.22 -60.19 -21.09
N SER A 103 6.74 -59.47 -20.07
CA SER A 103 6.51 -60.04 -18.75
C SER A 103 5.10 -60.61 -18.68
N GLU A 104 4.98 -61.89 -18.31
CA GLU A 104 3.71 -62.62 -18.16
C GLU A 104 2.71 -61.92 -17.23
N ILE A 105 1.44 -61.97 -17.64
CA ILE A 105 0.29 -61.34 -16.99
C ILE A 105 -0.22 -62.25 -15.87
N ARG A 106 -0.15 -61.77 -14.62
CA ARG A 106 -0.87 -62.38 -13.49
C ARG A 106 -2.26 -61.75 -13.39
N GLY A 107 -3.30 -62.51 -13.70
CA GLY A 107 -4.70 -62.06 -13.66
C GLY A 107 -5.06 -61.41 -12.32
N HIS A 108 -5.39 -60.11 -12.35
CA HIS A 108 -5.89 -59.37 -11.20
C HIS A 108 -7.40 -59.13 -11.36
N SER A 109 -8.13 -59.17 -10.25
CA SER A 109 -9.58 -58.93 -10.19
C SER A 109 -9.95 -57.54 -10.73
N SER A 110 -11.10 -57.44 -11.42
CA SER A 110 -11.64 -56.22 -12.03
C SER A 110 -11.79 -55.05 -11.05
N TYR A 111 -11.91 -55.32 -9.74
CA TYR A 111 -11.97 -54.32 -8.67
C TYR A 111 -10.69 -53.46 -8.57
N TYR A 112 -9.53 -54.02 -8.93
CA TYR A 112 -8.23 -53.34 -8.86
C TYR A 112 -8.10 -52.14 -9.81
N TYR A 113 -8.91 -52.11 -10.88
CA TYR A 113 -8.88 -51.05 -11.90
C TYR A 113 -9.98 -50.00 -11.71
N LEU A 114 -11.08 -50.34 -11.03
CA LEU A 114 -12.22 -49.45 -10.83
C LEU A 114 -11.94 -48.40 -9.73
N LEU A 115 -11.21 -48.80 -8.68
CA LEU A 115 -10.88 -47.90 -7.57
C LEU A 115 -9.98 -46.71 -8.00
N PRO A 116 -8.85 -46.89 -8.72
CA PRO A 116 -8.03 -45.77 -9.18
C PRO A 116 -8.79 -44.81 -10.10
N PHE A 117 -9.69 -45.34 -10.95
CA PHE A 117 -10.51 -44.54 -11.84
C PHE A 117 -11.51 -43.66 -11.07
N LEU A 118 -12.21 -44.21 -10.07
CA LEU A 118 -13.10 -43.41 -9.19
C LEU A 118 -12.32 -42.34 -8.42
N VAL A 119 -11.13 -42.68 -7.92
CA VAL A 119 -10.24 -41.72 -7.25
C VAL A 119 -9.82 -40.61 -8.21
N ALA A 120 -9.48 -40.94 -9.46
CA ALA A 120 -9.14 -39.94 -10.47
C ALA A 120 -10.31 -38.96 -10.71
N ILE A 121 -11.54 -39.46 -10.88
CA ILE A 121 -12.72 -38.60 -11.04
C ILE A 121 -12.90 -37.68 -9.84
N PHE A 122 -12.81 -38.22 -8.62
CA PHE A 122 -12.95 -37.42 -7.40
C PHE A 122 -11.91 -36.28 -7.33
N PHE A 123 -10.63 -36.58 -7.56
CA PHE A 123 -9.58 -35.56 -7.54
C PHE A 123 -9.66 -34.58 -8.72
N THR A 124 -10.18 -34.98 -9.89
CA THR A 124 -10.46 -34.02 -10.98
C THR A 124 -11.56 -33.03 -10.60
N LEU A 125 -12.63 -33.47 -9.95
CA LEU A 125 -13.70 -32.57 -9.47
C LEU A 125 -13.16 -31.60 -8.41
N LEU A 126 -12.32 -32.08 -7.49
CA LEU A 126 -11.63 -31.24 -6.53
C LEU A 126 -10.69 -30.23 -7.21
N ALA A 127 -9.94 -30.64 -8.25
CA ALA A 127 -9.04 -29.76 -8.98
C ALA A 127 -9.81 -28.64 -9.71
N ILE A 128 -10.96 -28.96 -10.30
CA ILE A 128 -11.86 -27.97 -10.92
C ILE A 128 -12.36 -26.97 -9.88
N GLY A 129 -12.86 -27.44 -8.73
CA GLY A 129 -13.32 -26.59 -7.65
C GLY A 129 -12.21 -25.70 -7.09
N ALA A 130 -11.04 -26.28 -6.79
CA ALA A 130 -9.88 -25.56 -6.28
C ALA A 130 -9.38 -24.50 -7.27
N SER A 131 -9.35 -24.81 -8.57
CA SER A 131 -9.01 -23.83 -9.62
C SER A 131 -9.98 -22.64 -9.63
N GLY A 132 -11.29 -22.90 -9.47
CA GLY A 132 -12.30 -21.86 -9.32
C GLY A 132 -12.07 -20.97 -8.09
N PHE A 133 -11.75 -21.58 -6.94
CA PHE A 133 -11.40 -20.83 -5.74
C PHE A 133 -10.15 -19.96 -5.93
N VAL A 134 -9.09 -20.48 -6.56
CA VAL A 134 -7.87 -19.71 -6.85
C VAL A 134 -8.16 -18.52 -7.75
N LEU A 135 -8.93 -18.70 -8.83
CA LEU A 135 -9.28 -17.60 -9.74
C LEU A 135 -10.11 -16.52 -9.03
N ALA A 136 -11.10 -16.92 -8.24
CA ALA A 136 -11.91 -16.00 -7.45
C ALA A 136 -11.08 -15.26 -6.39
N ALA A 137 -10.21 -15.98 -5.69
CA ALA A 137 -9.30 -15.42 -4.69
C ALA A 137 -8.31 -14.42 -5.31
N ASN A 138 -7.75 -14.75 -6.49
CA ASN A 138 -6.80 -13.91 -7.21
C ASN A 138 -7.46 -12.59 -7.63
N HIS A 139 -8.65 -12.66 -8.23
CA HIS A 139 -9.43 -11.47 -8.58
C HIS A 139 -9.71 -10.59 -7.35
N LYS A 140 -10.16 -11.20 -6.24
CA LYS A 140 -10.45 -10.48 -4.99
C LYS A 140 -9.19 -9.84 -4.38
N ALA A 141 -8.07 -10.55 -4.36
CA ALA A 141 -6.80 -10.05 -3.81
C ALA A 141 -6.28 -8.85 -4.62
N VAL A 142 -6.28 -8.94 -5.95
CA VAL A 142 -5.88 -7.85 -6.84
C VAL A 142 -6.81 -6.64 -6.72
N GLN A 143 -8.13 -6.87 -6.62
CA GLN A 143 -9.10 -5.79 -6.41
C GLN A 143 -8.83 -5.06 -5.09
N ARG A 144 -8.54 -5.79 -4.01
CA ARG A 144 -8.21 -5.18 -2.70
C ARG A 144 -6.88 -4.42 -2.73
N MET A 145 -5.88 -4.96 -3.41
CA MET A 145 -4.60 -4.26 -3.63
C MET A 145 -4.82 -2.94 -4.39
N ASN A 146 -5.63 -2.94 -5.44
CA ASN A 146 -5.91 -1.73 -6.22
C ASN A 146 -6.63 -0.66 -5.39
N ARG A 147 -7.56 -1.04 -4.50
CA ARG A 147 -8.21 -0.11 -3.57
C ARG A 147 -7.22 0.48 -2.57
N LEU A 148 -6.36 -0.36 -1.99
CA LEU A 148 -5.31 0.08 -1.07
C LEU A 148 -4.36 1.09 -1.76
N LYS A 149 -3.90 0.76 -2.97
CA LYS A 149 -3.08 1.64 -3.79
C LYS A 149 -3.79 2.96 -4.12
N GLN A 150 -5.05 2.92 -4.55
CA GLN A 150 -5.81 4.13 -4.87
C GLN A 150 -6.00 5.03 -3.65
N ALA A 151 -6.29 4.45 -2.49
CA ALA A 151 -6.36 5.21 -1.24
C ALA A 151 -5.03 5.89 -0.92
N LEU A 152 -3.89 5.19 -1.05
CA LEU A 152 -2.57 5.78 -0.85
C LEU A 152 -2.26 6.92 -1.85
N LEU A 153 -2.60 6.73 -3.13
CA LEU A 153 -2.42 7.75 -4.15
C LEU A 153 -3.27 8.99 -3.88
N GLN A 154 -4.52 8.81 -3.46
CA GLN A 154 -5.42 9.90 -3.13
C GLN A 154 -4.87 10.72 -1.95
N VAL A 155 -4.32 10.05 -0.94
CA VAL A 155 -3.74 10.69 0.23
C VAL A 155 -2.51 11.52 -0.13
N ALA A 156 -1.66 10.98 -1.02
CA ALA A 156 -0.51 11.71 -1.53
C ALA A 156 -0.91 12.92 -2.39
N GLU A 157 -1.97 12.78 -3.19
CA GLU A 157 -2.49 13.89 -4.01
C GLU A 157 -3.13 14.99 -3.16
N ASP A 158 -3.89 14.63 -2.12
CA ASP A 158 -4.49 15.59 -1.19
C ASP A 158 -3.40 16.32 -0.39
N ALA A 159 -2.36 15.59 0.06
CA ALA A 159 -1.18 16.18 0.70
C ALA A 159 -0.49 17.22 -0.20
N ASP A 160 -0.23 16.84 -1.45
CA ASP A 160 0.40 17.69 -2.44
C ASP A 160 -0.42 18.96 -2.72
N ARG A 161 -1.74 18.83 -2.89
CA ARG A 161 -2.64 19.98 -3.08
C ARG A 161 -2.60 20.93 -1.89
N THR A 162 -2.64 20.42 -0.66
CA THR A 162 -2.56 21.25 0.55
C THR A 162 -1.21 21.97 0.64
N ILE A 163 -0.10 21.26 0.42
CA ILE A 163 1.25 21.86 0.41
C ILE A 163 1.34 22.98 -0.62
N LEU A 164 0.86 22.77 -1.84
CA LEU A 164 0.89 23.77 -2.91
C LEU A 164 -0.07 24.94 -2.68
N LYS A 165 -1.17 24.72 -1.96
CA LYS A 165 -2.07 25.82 -1.57
C LYS A 165 -1.38 26.74 -0.56
N VAL A 166 -0.73 26.16 0.45
CA VAL A 166 0.04 26.91 1.47
C VAL A 166 1.24 27.63 0.84
N ALA A 167 2.01 26.93 0.00
CA ALA A 167 3.18 27.52 -0.67
C ALA A 167 2.79 28.72 -1.55
N ARG A 168 1.74 28.58 -2.37
CA ARG A 168 1.26 29.68 -3.23
C ARG A 168 0.79 30.89 -2.44
N ALA A 169 0.07 30.69 -1.34
CA ALA A 169 -0.33 31.80 -0.48
C ALA A 169 0.86 32.47 0.21
N MET A 170 1.87 31.71 0.64
CA MET A 170 3.13 32.29 1.16
C MET A 170 3.87 33.10 0.10
N GLN A 171 3.84 32.66 -1.15
CA GLN A 171 4.42 33.39 -2.26
C GLN A 171 3.67 34.71 -2.56
N GLU A 172 2.34 34.70 -2.47
CA GLU A 172 1.51 35.91 -2.63
C GLU A 172 1.74 36.93 -1.50
N MET A 173 1.84 36.45 -0.26
CA MET A 173 2.25 37.26 0.89
C MET A 173 3.65 37.85 0.70
N HIS A 174 4.60 37.07 0.16
CA HIS A 174 5.94 37.56 -0.17
C HIS A 174 5.89 38.75 -1.14
N TYR A 175 5.21 38.62 -2.27
CA TYR A 175 5.10 39.71 -3.26
C TYR A 175 4.45 40.97 -2.68
N THR A 176 3.45 40.79 -1.81
CA THR A 176 2.72 41.90 -1.18
C THR A 176 3.59 42.66 -0.16
N LEU A 177 4.40 41.95 0.62
CA LEU A 177 5.25 42.56 1.66
C LEU A 177 6.63 43.01 1.17
N HIS A 178 7.11 42.50 0.04
CA HIS A 178 8.47 42.76 -0.46
C HIS A 178 8.88 44.25 -0.47
N PRO A 179 8.03 45.20 -0.86
CA PRO A 179 8.40 46.63 -0.86
C PRO A 179 8.50 47.27 0.53
N TYR A 180 8.02 46.60 1.59
CA TYR A 180 7.79 47.21 2.91
C TYR A 180 8.49 46.49 4.06
N ASP A 181 8.70 45.17 3.96
CA ASP A 181 9.40 44.36 4.96
C ASP A 181 10.23 43.27 4.27
N GLU A 182 11.51 43.59 4.03
CA GLU A 182 12.46 42.69 3.39
C GLU A 182 12.71 41.42 4.22
N THR A 183 12.74 41.54 5.55
CA THR A 183 13.05 40.41 6.45
C THR A 183 11.94 39.36 6.46
N THR A 184 10.69 39.78 6.64
CA THR A 184 9.53 38.87 6.64
C THR A 184 9.27 38.32 5.25
N SER A 185 9.39 39.15 4.21
CA SER A 185 9.19 38.69 2.83
C SER A 185 10.24 37.65 2.42
N TYR A 186 11.49 37.78 2.84
CA TYR A 186 12.52 36.77 2.58
C TYR A 186 12.21 35.41 3.25
N GLN A 187 11.76 35.42 4.50
CA GLN A 187 11.38 34.19 5.22
C GLN A 187 10.17 33.48 4.58
N LEU A 188 9.19 34.24 4.08
CA LEU A 188 8.05 33.71 3.33
C LEU A 188 8.49 33.03 2.03
N SER A 189 9.40 33.64 1.28
CA SER A 189 9.95 33.05 0.04
C SER A 189 10.73 31.76 0.32
N LEU A 190 11.59 31.75 1.35
CA LEU A 190 12.31 30.54 1.76
C LEU A 190 11.36 29.40 2.13
N SER A 191 10.32 29.71 2.91
CA SER A 191 9.32 28.72 3.34
C SER A 191 8.50 28.18 2.17
N SER A 192 8.07 29.05 1.26
CA SER A 192 7.37 28.71 0.02
C SER A 192 8.21 27.76 -0.85
N ASN A 193 9.46 28.13 -1.15
CA ASN A 193 10.37 27.32 -1.96
C ASN A 193 10.65 25.95 -1.34
N LYS A 194 10.78 25.88 0.01
CA LYS A 194 10.97 24.61 0.72
C LYS A 194 9.75 23.70 0.58
N LEU A 195 8.54 24.24 0.75
CA LEU A 195 7.29 23.50 0.58
C LEU A 195 7.11 23.01 -0.87
N GLU A 196 7.44 23.84 -1.85
CA GLU A 196 7.36 23.48 -3.26
C GLU A 196 8.35 22.35 -3.62
N ASN A 197 9.59 22.42 -3.14
CA ASN A 197 10.57 21.35 -3.33
C ASN A 197 10.12 20.02 -2.68
N GLN A 198 9.49 20.09 -1.50
CA GLN A 198 8.90 18.93 -0.84
C GLN A 198 7.73 18.34 -1.65
N SER A 199 6.85 19.17 -2.20
CA SER A 199 5.76 18.76 -3.10
C SER A 199 6.31 18.08 -4.36
N GLN A 200 7.35 18.65 -4.98
CA GLN A 200 7.99 18.05 -6.16
C GLN A 200 8.61 16.68 -5.85
N THR A 201 9.29 16.55 -4.71
CA THR A 201 9.88 15.28 -4.26
C THR A 201 8.79 14.22 -4.02
N LEU A 202 7.70 14.60 -3.36
CA LEU A 202 6.54 13.73 -3.12
C LEU A 202 5.91 13.27 -4.44
N ARG A 203 5.62 14.21 -5.36
CA ARG A 203 5.09 13.90 -6.69
C ARG A 203 6.01 12.96 -7.44
N HIS A 204 7.31 13.25 -7.48
CA HIS A 204 8.26 12.43 -8.19
C HIS A 204 8.29 10.99 -7.65
N ALA A 205 8.34 10.82 -6.33
CA ALA A 205 8.29 9.50 -5.70
C ALA A 205 6.99 8.76 -6.03
N VAL A 206 5.84 9.41 -5.89
CA VAL A 206 4.53 8.81 -6.11
C VAL A 206 4.32 8.40 -7.58
N TYR A 207 4.59 9.31 -8.52
CA TYR A 207 4.39 9.02 -9.95
C TYR A 207 5.42 8.03 -10.51
N LYS A 208 6.69 8.10 -10.07
CA LYS A 208 7.73 7.16 -10.50
C LYS A 208 7.38 5.73 -10.08
N HIS A 209 6.89 5.53 -8.86
CA HIS A 209 6.53 4.20 -8.37
C HIS A 209 5.16 3.71 -8.83
N ARG A 210 4.25 4.61 -9.24
CA ARG A 210 2.90 4.25 -9.72
C ARG A 210 2.94 3.27 -10.90
N HIS A 211 3.75 3.54 -11.92
CA HIS A 211 3.82 2.68 -13.11
C HIS A 211 4.39 1.29 -12.76
N LEU A 212 5.39 1.23 -11.89
CA LEU A 212 5.97 -0.03 -11.41
C LEU A 212 4.93 -0.86 -10.64
N LEU A 213 4.14 -0.22 -9.77
CA LEU A 213 3.03 -0.86 -9.04
C LEU A 213 1.97 -1.41 -10.00
N GLU A 214 1.56 -0.65 -11.03
CA GLU A 214 0.56 -1.11 -12.03
C GLU A 214 1.06 -2.31 -12.82
N ARG A 215 2.30 -2.23 -13.28
CA ARG A 215 2.93 -3.31 -14.04
C ARG A 215 3.03 -4.58 -13.19
N SER A 216 3.47 -4.45 -11.94
CA SER A 216 3.62 -5.59 -11.04
C SER A 216 2.28 -6.28 -10.75
N THR A 217 1.22 -5.52 -10.46
CA THR A 217 -0.13 -6.06 -10.24
C THR A 217 -0.66 -6.81 -11.47
N ARG A 218 -0.45 -6.25 -12.68
CA ARG A 218 -0.90 -6.89 -13.93
C ARG A 218 -0.17 -8.20 -14.19
N ILE A 219 1.14 -8.22 -13.99
CA ILE A 219 1.97 -9.43 -14.17
C ILE A 219 1.52 -10.52 -13.18
N TRP A 220 1.36 -10.19 -11.90
CA TRP A 220 0.89 -11.14 -10.89
C TRP A 220 -0.48 -11.74 -11.23
N TYR A 221 -1.46 -10.88 -11.56
CA TYR A 221 -2.81 -11.34 -11.94
C TYR A 221 -2.75 -12.27 -13.15
N GLY A 222 -2.08 -11.83 -14.22
CA GLY A 222 -1.99 -12.56 -15.49
C GLY A 222 -1.25 -13.89 -15.35
N ALA A 223 -0.14 -13.93 -14.62
CA ALA A 223 0.63 -15.15 -14.39
C ALA A 223 -0.20 -16.21 -13.64
N THR A 224 -0.84 -15.81 -12.53
CA THR A 224 -1.66 -16.71 -11.71
C THR A 224 -2.87 -17.22 -12.48
N ALA A 225 -3.62 -16.31 -13.13
CA ALA A 225 -4.80 -16.66 -13.91
C ALA A 225 -4.46 -17.54 -15.11
N GLY A 226 -3.37 -17.24 -15.82
CA GLY A 226 -2.90 -18.00 -16.97
C GLY A 226 -2.49 -19.43 -16.59
N ILE A 227 -1.63 -19.59 -15.58
CA ILE A 227 -1.16 -20.91 -15.14
C ILE A 227 -2.32 -21.79 -14.67
N VAL A 228 -3.22 -21.25 -13.85
CA VAL A 228 -4.38 -22.00 -13.32
C VAL A 228 -5.38 -22.36 -14.43
N SER A 229 -5.64 -21.45 -15.36
CA SER A 229 -6.56 -21.72 -16.48
C SER A 229 -6.01 -22.79 -17.43
N ILE A 230 -4.71 -22.73 -17.74
CA ILE A 230 -4.04 -23.74 -18.56
C ILE A 230 -4.05 -25.09 -17.83
N ASN A 231 -3.75 -25.12 -16.53
CA ASN A 231 -3.83 -26.33 -15.71
C ASN A 231 -5.25 -26.92 -15.70
N LEU A 232 -6.28 -26.09 -15.60
CA LEU A 232 -7.67 -26.51 -15.69
C LEU A 232 -8.01 -27.14 -17.06
N ILE A 233 -7.50 -26.58 -18.16
CA ILE A 233 -7.70 -27.16 -19.50
C ILE A 233 -7.05 -28.54 -19.60
N PHE A 234 -5.80 -28.68 -19.13
CA PHE A 234 -5.10 -29.96 -19.16
C PHE A 234 -5.71 -31.01 -18.22
N THR A 235 -6.26 -30.60 -17.08
CA THR A 235 -6.98 -31.53 -16.17
C THR A 235 -8.24 -32.09 -16.81
N ILE A 236 -9.04 -31.24 -17.46
CA ILE A 236 -10.23 -31.65 -18.21
C ILE A 236 -9.85 -32.53 -19.41
N ALA A 237 -8.83 -32.11 -20.17
CA ALA A 237 -8.34 -32.90 -21.30
C ALA A 237 -7.85 -34.28 -20.84
N GLY A 238 -7.14 -34.38 -19.72
CA GLY A 238 -6.68 -35.64 -19.16
C GLY A 238 -7.82 -36.58 -18.80
N LEU A 239 -8.92 -36.04 -18.25
CA LEU A 239 -10.14 -36.82 -17.97
C LEU A 239 -10.82 -37.35 -19.25
N VAL A 240 -10.88 -36.53 -20.31
CA VAL A 240 -11.42 -36.94 -21.62
C VAL A 240 -10.55 -38.03 -22.23
N MET A 241 -9.22 -37.86 -22.23
CA MET A 241 -8.29 -38.84 -22.77
C MET A 241 -8.31 -40.16 -22.00
N LEU A 242 -8.49 -40.09 -20.68
CA LEU A 242 -8.69 -41.26 -19.83
C LEU A 242 -9.98 -42.00 -20.22
N SER A 243 -11.07 -41.27 -20.50
CA SER A 243 -12.35 -41.84 -20.93
C SER A 243 -12.27 -42.48 -22.33
N MET A 244 -11.51 -41.86 -23.24
CA MET A 244 -11.25 -42.37 -24.59
C MET A 244 -10.23 -43.53 -24.63
N HIS A 245 -9.64 -43.92 -23.49
CA HIS A 245 -8.62 -44.97 -23.38
C HIS A 245 -7.38 -44.74 -24.28
N TRP A 246 -7.11 -43.49 -24.66
CA TRP A 246 -5.98 -43.17 -25.54
C TRP A 246 -4.70 -42.90 -24.73
N ASN A 247 -3.93 -43.97 -24.52
CA ASN A 247 -2.77 -43.98 -23.64
C ASN A 247 -1.65 -42.99 -24.05
N SER A 248 -1.34 -42.86 -25.35
CA SER A 248 -0.24 -41.98 -25.79
C SER A 248 -0.51 -40.51 -25.47
N GLY A 249 -1.74 -40.03 -25.70
CA GLY A 249 -2.09 -38.65 -25.37
C GLY A 249 -2.15 -38.39 -23.87
N LEU A 250 -2.53 -39.40 -23.06
CA LEU A 250 -2.52 -39.30 -21.60
C LEU A 250 -1.09 -39.07 -21.05
N PHE A 251 -0.06 -39.75 -21.60
CA PHE A 251 1.34 -39.51 -21.21
C PHE A 251 1.81 -38.09 -21.53
N VAL A 252 1.40 -37.53 -22.67
CA VAL A 252 1.72 -36.14 -23.05
C VAL A 252 1.07 -35.15 -22.08
N ILE A 253 -0.20 -35.38 -21.71
CA ILE A 253 -0.90 -34.55 -20.73
C ILE A 253 -0.24 -34.61 -19.35
N ILE A 254 0.14 -35.81 -18.88
CA ILE A 254 0.84 -35.97 -17.60
C ILE A 254 2.14 -35.15 -17.58
N PHE A 255 2.90 -35.14 -18.69
CA PHE A 255 4.13 -34.35 -18.78
C PHE A 255 3.88 -32.84 -18.65
N PHE A 256 2.87 -32.30 -19.34
CA PHE A 256 2.53 -30.87 -19.22
C PHE A 256 1.97 -30.52 -17.85
N CYS A 257 1.09 -31.36 -17.29
CA CYS A 257 0.58 -31.19 -15.92
C CYS A 257 1.72 -31.17 -14.90
N TRP A 258 2.73 -32.02 -15.06
CA TRP A 258 3.88 -32.05 -14.16
C TRP A 258 4.60 -30.70 -14.07
N ILE A 259 4.85 -30.06 -15.23
CA ILE A 259 5.46 -28.73 -15.31
C ILE A 259 4.53 -27.68 -14.68
N LEU A 260 3.24 -27.72 -15.01
CA LEU A 260 2.26 -26.78 -14.46
C LEU A 260 2.12 -26.90 -12.95
N THR A 261 2.18 -28.10 -12.39
CA THR A 261 2.14 -28.36 -10.95
C THR A 261 3.38 -27.84 -10.24
N ALA A 262 4.56 -27.95 -10.87
CA ALA A 262 5.76 -27.27 -10.37
C ALA A 262 5.58 -25.74 -10.35
N LEU A 263 5.02 -25.15 -11.42
CA LEU A 263 4.71 -23.72 -11.47
C LEU A 263 3.67 -23.31 -10.41
N CYS A 264 2.68 -24.17 -10.12
CA CYS A 264 1.71 -23.95 -9.05
C CYS A 264 2.38 -23.91 -7.66
N TRP A 265 3.38 -24.74 -7.41
CA TRP A 265 4.19 -24.68 -6.19
C TRP A 265 5.05 -23.41 -6.09
N VAL A 266 5.63 -22.95 -7.20
CA VAL A 266 6.33 -21.65 -7.28
C VAL A 266 5.38 -20.50 -6.93
N LEU A 267 4.18 -20.48 -7.52
CA LEU A 267 3.16 -19.48 -7.21
C LEU A 267 2.70 -19.55 -5.74
N THR A 268 2.61 -20.75 -5.16
CA THR A 268 2.30 -20.93 -3.73
C THR A 268 3.35 -20.26 -2.85
N GLY A 269 4.64 -20.46 -3.14
CA GLY A 269 5.74 -19.78 -2.44
C GLY A 269 5.67 -18.25 -2.60
N PHE A 270 5.42 -17.79 -3.82
CA PHE A 270 5.25 -16.36 -4.12
C PHE A 270 4.05 -15.72 -3.38
N HIS A 271 2.89 -16.37 -3.34
CA HIS A 271 1.73 -15.85 -2.61
C HIS A 271 1.95 -15.82 -1.09
N PHE A 272 2.74 -16.74 -0.54
CA PHE A 272 3.14 -16.68 0.87
C PHE A 272 4.04 -15.49 1.18
N PHE A 273 5.00 -15.21 0.29
CA PHE A 273 5.79 -13.98 0.35
C PHE A 273 4.88 -12.74 0.31
N LEU A 274 3.93 -12.67 -0.62
CA LEU A 274 2.99 -11.54 -0.71
C LEU A 274 2.14 -11.38 0.56
N HIS A 275 1.75 -12.48 1.20
CA HIS A 275 1.02 -12.43 2.48
C HIS A 275 1.89 -11.77 3.56
N THR A 276 3.14 -12.20 3.68
CA THR A 276 4.09 -11.63 4.65
C THR A 276 4.35 -10.16 4.35
N PHE A 277 4.59 -9.81 3.09
CA PHE A 277 4.76 -8.43 2.65
C PHE A 277 3.52 -7.56 2.98
N ALA A 278 2.31 -8.11 2.83
CA ALA A 278 1.08 -7.42 3.18
C ALA A 278 0.98 -7.14 4.69
N GLU A 279 1.31 -8.12 5.53
CA GLU A 279 1.33 -7.97 6.99
C GLU A 279 2.39 -6.94 7.43
N ASP A 280 3.57 -6.97 6.84
CA ASP A 280 4.65 -6.02 7.14
C ASP A 280 4.27 -4.60 6.74
N THR A 281 3.73 -4.42 5.53
CA THR A 281 3.30 -3.11 5.03
C THR A 281 2.22 -2.51 5.94
N CYS A 282 1.24 -3.33 6.33
CA CYS A 282 0.16 -2.88 7.21
C CYS A 282 0.66 -2.58 8.63
N SER A 283 1.59 -3.36 9.16
CA SER A 283 2.22 -3.10 10.46
C SER A 283 3.07 -1.82 10.41
N ALA A 284 3.76 -1.56 9.30
CA ALA A 284 4.52 -0.33 9.11
C ALA A 284 3.62 0.92 9.06
N PHE A 285 2.44 0.82 8.43
CA PHE A 285 1.45 1.90 8.48
C PHE A 285 0.90 2.13 9.88
N GLU A 286 0.67 1.06 10.66
CA GLU A 286 0.22 1.17 12.04
C GLU A 286 1.28 1.83 12.94
N GLU A 287 2.56 1.44 12.77
CA GLU A 287 3.67 2.05 13.49
C GLU A 287 3.85 3.52 13.11
N PHE A 288 3.74 3.86 11.83
CA PHE A 288 3.78 5.25 11.36
C PHE A 288 2.67 6.10 11.98
N GLN A 289 1.46 5.54 12.13
CA GLN A 289 0.34 6.24 12.78
C GLN A 289 0.62 6.55 14.26
N ARG A 290 1.35 5.68 14.96
CA ARG A 290 1.73 5.85 16.37
C ARG A 290 2.92 6.80 16.54
N SER A 291 3.93 6.69 15.67
CA SER A 291 5.24 7.36 15.84
C SER A 291 5.82 7.87 14.49
N PRO A 292 5.34 9.00 13.92
CA PRO A 292 5.77 9.45 12.58
C PRO A 292 7.28 9.71 12.43
N GLY A 293 7.96 10.11 13.51
CA GLY A 293 9.35 10.61 13.48
C GLY A 293 10.46 9.55 13.46
N HIS A 294 10.18 8.28 13.72
CA HIS A 294 11.21 7.22 13.87
C HIS A 294 11.11 6.10 12.82
N ASN A 295 10.33 6.30 11.77
CA ASN A 295 10.00 5.22 10.82
C ASN A 295 10.62 5.46 9.44
N SER A 296 10.89 4.35 8.75
CA SER A 296 11.39 4.29 7.37
C SER A 296 10.46 4.96 6.35
N LEU A 297 9.21 5.25 6.71
CA LEU A 297 8.24 5.97 5.85
C LEU A 297 8.35 7.50 5.94
N ASN A 298 9.09 8.04 6.91
CA ASN A 298 9.25 9.50 7.08
C ASN A 298 9.98 10.17 5.90
N THR A 299 10.81 9.41 5.17
CA THR A 299 11.44 9.87 3.93
C THR A 299 10.44 10.10 2.80
N LEU A 300 9.26 9.47 2.85
CA LEU A 300 8.26 9.54 1.79
C LEU A 300 7.14 10.56 2.09
N ILE A 301 6.86 10.84 3.36
CA ILE A 301 5.82 11.77 3.80
C ILE A 301 6.42 12.74 4.83
N PRO A 302 6.65 14.02 4.48
CA PRO A 302 7.31 14.98 5.35
C PRO A 302 6.34 15.46 6.45
N CYS A 303 6.19 14.67 7.52
CA CYS A 303 5.54 15.12 8.74
C CYS A 303 6.60 15.74 9.67
N ALA A 304 6.36 16.96 10.15
CA ALA A 304 7.19 17.54 11.20
C ALA A 304 6.96 16.81 12.53
N ASP A 305 7.96 16.82 13.42
CA ASP A 305 7.76 16.33 14.79
C ASP A 305 6.64 17.13 15.48
N LYS A 306 5.77 16.42 16.19
CA LYS A 306 4.58 17.00 16.83
C LYS A 306 4.93 18.15 17.77
N GLY A 307 6.06 18.06 18.49
CA GLY A 307 6.54 19.09 19.39
C GLY A 307 6.97 20.36 18.65
N GLN A 308 7.74 20.20 17.58
CA GLN A 308 8.20 21.33 16.75
C GLN A 308 7.03 22.01 16.03
N ALA A 309 6.13 21.23 15.43
CA ALA A 309 4.94 21.74 14.75
C ALA A 309 4.03 22.55 15.69
N ASN A 310 3.79 22.05 16.91
CA ASN A 310 2.94 22.75 17.87
C ASN A 310 3.54 24.07 18.32
N ARG A 311 4.87 24.13 18.52
CA ARG A 311 5.57 25.38 18.87
C ARG A 311 5.41 26.44 17.79
N ILE A 312 5.60 26.07 16.51
CA ILE A 312 5.46 26.99 15.38
C ILE A 312 4.03 27.54 15.30
N MET A 313 3.02 26.68 15.43
CA MET A 313 1.61 27.13 15.37
C MET A 313 1.25 28.09 16.51
N ILE A 314 1.72 27.82 17.74
CA ILE A 314 1.55 28.71 18.90
C ILE A 314 2.24 30.05 18.67
N GLU A 315 3.44 30.04 18.09
CA GLU A 315 4.20 31.26 17.81
C GLU A 315 3.51 32.15 16.76
N ILE A 316 2.99 31.55 15.69
CA ILE A 316 2.18 32.27 14.68
C ILE A 316 0.92 32.85 15.33
N GLY A 317 0.18 32.05 16.10
CA GLY A 317 -1.03 32.50 16.78
C GLY A 317 -0.76 33.65 17.75
N ARG A 318 0.33 33.57 18.52
CA ARG A 318 0.78 34.67 19.41
C ARG A 318 1.11 35.94 18.62
N ALA A 319 1.87 35.81 17.52
CA ALA A 319 2.28 36.95 16.72
C ALA A 319 1.08 37.73 16.16
N VAL A 320 0.10 37.00 15.60
CA VAL A 320 -1.16 37.60 15.13
C VAL A 320 -1.94 38.24 16.27
N HIS A 321 -2.12 37.54 17.39
CA HIS A 321 -2.85 38.05 18.54
C HIS A 321 -2.27 39.37 19.06
N VAL A 322 -0.93 39.44 19.17
CA VAL A 322 -0.22 40.66 19.58
C VAL A 322 -0.40 41.77 18.54
N PHE A 323 -0.36 41.45 17.26
CA PHE A 323 -0.58 42.42 16.18
C PHE A 323 -1.99 43.02 16.23
N ILE A 324 -3.03 42.20 16.31
CA ILE A 324 -4.43 42.66 16.37
C ILE A 324 -4.68 43.44 17.65
N SER A 325 -4.14 43.00 18.79
CA SER A 325 -4.24 43.71 20.06
C SER A 325 -3.62 45.10 19.99
N LYS A 326 -2.43 45.23 19.38
CA LYS A 326 -1.78 46.55 19.16
C LYS A 326 -2.58 47.44 18.22
N LEU A 327 -3.12 46.89 17.13
CA LEU A 327 -3.99 47.61 16.20
C LEU A 327 -5.24 48.14 16.91
N ASN A 328 -5.94 47.29 17.65
CA ASN A 328 -7.14 47.67 18.42
C ASN A 328 -6.82 48.79 19.43
N LEU A 329 -5.71 48.71 20.14
CA LEU A 329 -5.26 49.79 21.04
C LEU A 329 -5.01 51.10 20.29
N LYS A 330 -4.38 51.03 19.11
CA LYS A 330 -4.06 52.23 18.33
C LYS A 330 -5.31 52.87 17.72
N ILE A 331 -6.27 52.07 17.24
CA ILE A 331 -7.56 52.56 16.75
C ILE A 331 -8.30 53.33 17.84
N VAL A 332 -8.40 52.76 19.04
CA VAL A 332 -9.03 53.42 20.20
C VAL A 332 -8.33 54.74 20.53
N GLN A 333 -7.00 54.77 20.52
CA GLN A 333 -6.25 56.03 20.74
C GLN A 333 -6.53 57.07 19.66
N THR A 334 -6.53 56.67 18.38
CA THR A 334 -6.76 57.59 17.26
C THR A 334 -8.18 58.14 17.27
N ILE A 335 -9.20 57.32 17.55
CA ILE A 335 -10.60 57.78 17.68
C ILE A 335 -10.72 58.81 18.80
N LYS A 336 -10.09 58.57 19.96
CA LYS A 336 -10.09 59.53 21.09
C LYS A 336 -9.44 60.87 20.75
N ILE A 337 -8.44 60.88 19.87
CA ILE A 337 -7.77 62.12 19.42
C ILE A 337 -8.64 62.87 18.40
N LEU A 338 -9.32 62.14 17.51
CA LEU A 338 -10.13 62.72 16.43
C LEU A 338 -11.53 63.17 16.87
N ARG A 339 -12.12 62.56 17.92
CA ARG A 339 -13.48 62.88 18.40
C ARG A 339 -13.47 63.31 19.85
N LEU A 340 -13.58 64.62 20.07
CA LEU A 340 -13.65 65.27 21.39
C LEU A 340 -15.09 65.38 21.92
N ASP A 341 -15.86 64.28 22.00
CA ASP A 341 -17.21 64.37 22.61
C ASP A 341 -17.70 63.14 23.41
N HIS A 342 -18.55 63.40 24.42
CA HIS A 342 -18.92 62.49 25.52
C HIS A 342 -19.88 61.34 25.15
N GLU A 343 -20.58 61.38 24.01
CA GLU A 343 -21.55 60.34 23.60
C GLU A 343 -20.88 59.05 23.05
N ASP A 344 -19.61 59.13 22.63
CA ASP A 344 -18.90 58.04 21.94
C ASP A 344 -18.27 56.99 22.89
N GLU A 345 -18.24 57.22 24.20
CA GLU A 345 -17.72 56.25 25.16
C GLU A 345 -18.52 54.94 25.19
N ALA A 346 -19.84 55.00 24.99
CA ALA A 346 -20.71 53.82 24.97
C ALA A 346 -20.46 52.93 23.74
N LEU A 347 -20.10 53.53 22.60
CA LEU A 347 -19.78 52.86 21.34
C LEU A 347 -18.37 52.24 21.34
N LEU A 348 -17.43 52.86 22.05
CA LEU A 348 -16.14 52.25 22.40
C LEU A 348 -16.30 51.09 23.40
N ARG A 349 -17.21 51.23 24.38
CA ARG A 349 -17.50 50.17 25.38
C ARG A 349 -18.26 48.99 24.78
N SER A 350 -19.04 49.18 23.72
CA SER A 350 -19.80 48.12 23.04
C SER A 350 -18.92 47.22 22.16
N GLY A 351 -17.65 47.58 21.94
CA GLY A 351 -16.72 46.77 21.14
C GLY A 351 -16.96 46.84 19.62
N LYS A 352 -17.84 47.73 19.15
CA LYS A 352 -18.23 47.87 17.74
C LYS A 352 -17.08 48.32 16.81
N TRP A 353 -16.01 48.88 17.36
CA TRP A 353 -14.80 49.32 16.65
C TRP A 353 -13.59 48.41 16.94
N LYS A 354 -13.84 47.16 17.31
CA LYS A 354 -12.79 46.17 17.57
C LYS A 354 -12.58 45.28 16.35
N ILE A 355 -11.35 45.21 15.87
CA ILE A 355 -10.91 44.23 14.88
C ILE A 355 -11.05 42.83 15.48
N CYS A 356 -11.70 41.95 14.72
CA CYS A 356 -11.85 40.53 15.02
C CYS A 356 -10.49 39.88 15.24
N ASP A 357 -10.32 39.25 16.41
CA ASP A 357 -9.20 38.39 16.71
C ASP A 357 -9.70 36.94 16.80
N PRO A 358 -9.37 36.07 15.83
CA PRO A 358 -9.81 34.69 15.84
C PRO A 358 -8.99 33.80 16.80
N PHE A 359 -7.97 34.32 17.47
CA PHE A 359 -7.11 33.54 18.38
C PHE A 359 -7.52 33.69 19.85
N SER A 360 -7.32 32.64 20.64
CA SER A 360 -7.57 32.68 22.08
C SER A 360 -6.47 33.36 22.89
N HIS A 361 -6.86 33.95 24.02
CA HIS A 361 -5.97 34.53 25.03
C HIS A 361 -5.28 33.49 25.94
N ASP A 362 -5.51 32.20 25.71
CA ASP A 362 -4.87 31.13 26.48
C ASP A 362 -3.41 30.93 26.03
N SER A 363 -2.64 30.14 26.79
CA SER A 363 -1.24 29.87 26.47
C SER A 363 -1.03 29.17 25.12
N ASN A 364 -2.09 28.60 24.53
CA ASN A 364 -2.04 27.80 23.33
C ASN A 364 -2.48 28.55 22.06
N TYR A 365 -3.04 29.76 22.16
CA TYR A 365 -3.48 30.59 21.03
C TYR A 365 -4.24 29.78 19.98
N THR A 366 -5.29 29.09 20.41
CA THR A 366 -6.13 28.23 19.55
C THR A 366 -6.98 29.09 18.60
N TYR A 367 -7.07 28.66 17.34
CA TYR A 367 -7.82 29.36 16.30
C TYR A 367 -9.31 29.01 16.32
N TYR A 368 -10.16 30.02 16.50
CA TYR A 368 -11.63 29.94 16.52
C TYR A 368 -12.22 31.06 15.65
N PRO A 369 -12.47 30.81 14.35
CA PRO A 369 -13.00 31.84 13.44
C PRO A 369 -14.40 32.32 13.86
N ASP A 370 -15.21 31.44 14.46
CA ASP A 370 -16.57 31.75 14.90
C ASP A 370 -16.66 32.57 16.20
N ARG A 371 -15.51 32.86 16.83
CA ARG A 371 -15.46 33.62 18.10
C ARG A 371 -15.72 35.12 17.89
N CYS A 372 -15.51 35.61 16.68
CA CYS A 372 -15.72 37.02 16.40
C CYS A 372 -17.20 37.38 16.41
N SER A 373 -17.56 38.39 17.21
CA SER A 373 -18.93 38.92 17.24
C SER A 373 -19.31 39.44 15.85
N LYS A 374 -20.59 39.36 15.49
CA LYS A 374 -21.11 39.93 14.24
C LYS A 374 -20.87 41.45 14.14
N ASP A 375 -20.69 42.12 15.27
CA ASP A 375 -20.41 43.55 15.36
C ASP A 375 -18.91 43.91 15.30
N SER A 376 -18.01 42.91 15.16
CA SER A 376 -16.57 43.14 15.06
C SER A 376 -16.13 43.33 13.61
N ILE A 377 -15.10 44.15 13.41
CA ILE A 377 -14.60 44.49 12.07
C ILE A 377 -13.65 43.38 11.60
N PRO A 378 -13.92 42.68 10.50
CA PRO A 378 -12.97 41.71 9.95
C PRO A 378 -11.78 42.45 9.33
N ILE A 379 -10.61 41.81 9.34
CA ILE A 379 -9.38 42.42 8.83
C ILE A 379 -9.44 42.74 7.32
N SER A 380 -10.30 42.03 6.57
CA SER A 380 -10.59 42.26 5.16
C SER A 380 -11.18 43.63 4.86
N ASP A 381 -11.91 44.23 5.81
CA ASP A 381 -12.68 45.46 5.60
C ASP A 381 -11.86 46.70 5.97
N ILE A 382 -10.74 46.52 6.68
CA ILE A 382 -9.84 47.60 7.08
C ILE A 382 -9.36 48.45 5.89
N PRO A 383 -8.92 47.88 4.76
CA PRO A 383 -8.59 48.65 3.56
C PRO A 383 -9.69 49.62 3.11
N GLU A 384 -10.94 49.14 3.04
CA GLU A 384 -12.08 49.95 2.61
C GLU A 384 -12.33 51.08 3.60
N ILE A 385 -12.30 50.80 4.90
CA ILE A 385 -12.42 51.84 5.94
C ILE A 385 -11.29 52.88 5.82
N LEU A 386 -10.05 52.45 5.56
CA LEU A 386 -8.90 53.35 5.41
C LEU A 386 -9.02 54.24 4.15
N THR A 387 -9.64 53.77 3.06
CA THR A 387 -9.79 54.60 1.85
C THR A 387 -10.55 55.89 2.10
N ASN A 388 -11.56 55.87 3.00
CA ASN A 388 -12.35 57.06 3.33
C ASN A 388 -11.54 58.17 4.02
N ILE A 389 -10.45 57.80 4.70
CA ILE A 389 -9.59 58.75 5.42
C ILE A 389 -8.23 58.97 4.73
N THR A 390 -8.05 58.43 3.52
CA THR A 390 -6.81 58.53 2.75
C THR A 390 -6.83 59.72 1.79
N CYS A 391 -5.77 60.51 1.83
CA CYS A 391 -5.46 61.54 0.85
C CYS A 391 -4.59 60.95 -0.27
N PHE A 392 -5.19 60.76 -1.45
CA PHE A 392 -4.48 60.33 -2.66
C PHE A 392 -3.77 61.52 -3.32
N LYS A 393 -2.64 61.25 -4.00
CA LYS A 393 -1.78 62.29 -4.61
C LYS A 393 -2.50 63.24 -5.59
N ASP A 394 -3.62 62.81 -6.16
CA ASP A 394 -4.41 63.63 -7.09
C ASP A 394 -5.15 64.78 -6.39
N ASN A 395 -5.25 64.75 -5.06
CA ASN A 395 -5.87 65.79 -4.25
C ASN A 395 -4.83 66.75 -3.68
N SER A 396 -5.15 68.05 -3.71
CA SER A 396 -4.35 69.06 -3.01
C SER A 396 -4.35 68.81 -1.49
N THR A 397 -3.24 69.07 -0.80
CA THR A 397 -3.15 68.90 0.66
C THR A 397 -4.23 69.71 1.40
N SER A 398 -4.59 70.88 0.86
CA SER A 398 -5.67 71.73 1.40
C SER A 398 -7.06 71.12 1.21
N SER A 399 -7.34 70.45 0.08
CA SER A 399 -8.64 69.80 -0.14
C SER A 399 -8.79 68.52 0.71
N CYS A 400 -7.71 67.79 0.93
CA CYS A 400 -7.73 66.63 1.82
C CYS A 400 -8.00 67.00 3.28
N LEU A 401 -7.42 68.10 3.78
CA LEU A 401 -7.69 68.58 5.14
C LEU A 401 -9.13 69.08 5.30
N ALA A 402 -9.70 69.67 4.25
CA ALA A 402 -11.11 70.08 4.23
C ALA A 402 -12.08 68.88 4.22
N ASP A 403 -11.68 67.78 3.57
CA ASP A 403 -12.42 66.51 3.50
C ASP A 403 -12.15 65.56 4.70
N GLU A 404 -11.46 66.02 5.74
CA GLU A 404 -11.06 65.18 6.90
C GLU A 404 -10.21 63.94 6.54
N LYS A 405 -9.42 64.02 5.47
CA LYS A 405 -8.51 62.94 5.02
C LYS A 405 -7.09 63.20 5.53
N PHE A 406 -6.67 62.41 6.52
CA PHE A 406 -5.39 62.59 7.20
C PHE A 406 -4.31 61.55 6.83
N LEU A 407 -4.70 60.41 6.26
CA LEU A 407 -3.79 59.31 5.97
C LEU A 407 -3.10 59.53 4.61
N SER A 408 -1.77 59.44 4.55
CA SER A 408 -1.05 59.55 3.28
C SER A 408 -1.19 58.27 2.43
N GLU A 409 -1.19 58.42 1.10
CA GLU A 409 -1.23 57.28 0.17
C GLU A 409 -0.12 56.23 0.45
N ALA A 410 1.07 56.67 0.85
CA ALA A 410 2.17 55.77 1.21
C ALA A 410 1.82 54.91 2.44
N SER A 411 1.24 55.53 3.49
CA SER A 411 0.81 54.82 4.71
C SER A 411 -0.35 53.87 4.43
N TYR A 412 -1.29 54.30 3.57
CA TYR A 412 -2.38 53.45 3.10
C TYR A 412 -1.86 52.19 2.39
N LYS A 413 -0.89 52.32 1.48
CA LYS A 413 -0.29 51.18 0.76
C LYS A 413 0.41 50.18 1.70
N VAL A 414 1.09 50.69 2.74
CA VAL A 414 1.67 49.82 3.80
C VAL A 414 0.56 49.08 4.54
N ALA A 415 -0.46 49.80 5.03
CA ALA A 415 -1.57 49.19 5.76
C ALA A 415 -2.33 48.15 4.92
N LEU A 416 -2.54 48.44 3.62
CA LEU A 416 -3.13 47.52 2.65
C LEU A 416 -2.31 46.24 2.49
N ALA A 417 -0.98 46.34 2.43
CA ALA A 417 -0.10 45.17 2.29
C ALA A 417 -0.17 44.26 3.53
N TYR A 418 -0.10 44.83 4.73
CA TYR A 418 -0.19 44.06 5.98
C TYR A 418 -1.56 43.43 6.19
N THR A 419 -2.64 44.17 5.94
CA THR A 419 -4.01 43.66 6.09
C THR A 419 -4.29 42.51 5.12
N ARG A 420 -3.88 42.63 3.85
CA ARG A 420 -3.96 41.53 2.87
C ARG A 420 -3.17 40.30 3.31
N THR A 421 -1.92 40.49 3.76
CA THR A 421 -1.07 39.39 4.23
C THR A 421 -1.71 38.63 5.38
N ILE A 422 -2.31 39.33 6.35
CA ILE A 422 -2.94 38.66 7.50
C ILE A 422 -4.24 37.98 7.09
N GLN A 423 -5.00 38.56 6.15
CA GLN A 423 -6.15 37.88 5.57
C GLN A 423 -5.74 36.59 4.84
N ASP A 424 -4.66 36.62 4.07
CA ASP A 424 -4.12 35.44 3.39
C ASP A 424 -3.67 34.38 4.41
N LEU A 425 -3.02 34.81 5.50
CA LEU A 425 -2.68 33.94 6.61
C LEU A 425 -3.92 33.28 7.22
N PHE A 426 -5.01 34.01 7.45
CA PHE A 426 -6.27 33.43 7.98
C PHE A 426 -6.89 32.44 7.00
N ASN A 427 -6.86 32.74 5.71
CA ASN A 427 -7.39 31.87 4.66
C ASN A 427 -6.66 30.53 4.61
N ILE A 428 -5.35 30.51 4.87
CA ILE A 428 -4.54 29.28 4.87
C ILE A 428 -4.32 28.67 6.25
N PHE A 429 -4.63 29.35 7.35
CA PHE A 429 -4.32 28.90 8.70
C PHE A 429 -4.84 27.47 8.99
N PRO A 430 -6.07 27.09 8.60
CA PRO A 430 -6.56 25.72 8.78
C PRO A 430 -5.75 24.68 8.00
N ASP A 431 -5.30 25.02 6.80
CA ASP A 431 -4.49 24.14 5.95
C ASP A 431 -3.06 24.03 6.47
N LEU A 432 -2.49 25.14 6.96
CA LEU A 432 -1.20 25.17 7.65
C LEU A 432 -1.23 24.32 8.93
N GLN A 433 -2.32 24.40 9.71
CA GLN A 433 -2.50 23.59 10.91
C GLN A 433 -2.62 22.09 10.57
N LYS A 434 -3.38 21.74 9.52
CA LYS A 434 -3.46 20.35 9.04
C LYS A 434 -2.09 19.83 8.59
N LEU A 435 -1.32 20.67 7.89
CA LEU A 435 0.01 20.35 7.41
C LEU A 435 0.99 20.12 8.58
N ALA A 436 1.02 21.05 9.53
CA ALA A 436 1.88 20.99 10.71
C ALA A 436 1.57 19.78 11.61
N GLN A 437 0.28 19.49 11.84
CA GLN A 437 -0.13 18.35 12.67
C GLN A 437 -0.12 17.01 11.91
N CYS A 438 0.18 17.02 10.61
CA CYS A 438 0.07 15.87 9.71
C CYS A 438 -1.29 15.15 9.81
N SER A 439 -2.37 15.90 10.05
CA SER A 439 -3.68 15.32 10.37
C SER A 439 -4.31 14.60 9.18
N PHE A 440 -4.10 15.13 7.96
CA PHE A 440 -4.53 14.52 6.69
C PHE A 440 -3.95 13.12 6.53
N VAL A 441 -2.64 12.97 6.73
CA VAL A 441 -1.92 11.69 6.68
C VAL A 441 -2.38 10.75 7.79
N LYS A 442 -2.56 11.25 9.02
CA LYS A 442 -3.03 10.42 10.13
C LYS A 442 -4.44 9.89 9.91
N GLN A 443 -5.37 10.73 9.46
CA GLN A 443 -6.75 10.34 9.20
C GLN A 443 -6.86 9.38 8.01
N ALA A 444 -6.07 9.65 6.98
CA ALA A 444 -5.89 8.78 5.82
C ALA A 444 -5.39 7.39 6.19
N PHE A 445 -4.28 7.30 6.93
CA PHE A 445 -3.74 6.02 7.37
C PHE A 445 -4.69 5.29 8.30
N THR A 446 -5.44 6.00 9.14
CA THR A 446 -6.50 5.39 9.97
C THR A 446 -7.54 4.69 9.10
N ASN A 447 -8.01 5.35 8.04
CA ASN A 447 -8.98 4.78 7.09
C ASN A 447 -8.39 3.62 6.28
N ILE A 448 -7.12 3.73 5.86
CA ILE A 448 -6.40 2.68 5.14
C ILE A 448 -6.22 1.43 6.02
N LEU A 449 -5.78 1.62 7.27
CA LEU A 449 -5.54 0.56 8.24
C LEU A 449 -6.83 -0.18 8.58
N SER A 450 -7.90 0.55 8.90
CA SER A 450 -9.16 -0.05 9.31
C SER A 450 -9.91 -0.73 8.16
N HIS A 451 -9.92 -0.14 6.96
CA HIS A 451 -10.80 -0.59 5.87
C HIS A 451 -10.10 -1.28 4.70
N GLN A 452 -8.81 -1.07 4.47
CA GLN A 452 -8.12 -1.61 3.29
C GLN A 452 -7.07 -2.66 3.65
N CYS A 453 -6.29 -2.44 4.71
CA CYS A 453 -5.16 -3.28 5.06
C CYS A 453 -5.57 -4.70 5.51
N LYS A 454 -6.45 -4.80 6.52
CA LYS A 454 -6.92 -6.10 7.03
C LYS A 454 -7.64 -6.94 5.95
N PRO A 455 -8.56 -6.37 5.13
CA PRO A 455 -9.17 -7.11 4.03
C PRO A 455 -8.19 -7.52 2.92
N PHE A 456 -7.16 -6.71 2.66
CA PHE A 456 -6.11 -7.03 1.68
C PHE A 456 -5.28 -8.23 2.15
N ALA A 457 -4.70 -8.17 3.35
CA ALA A 457 -3.93 -9.28 3.94
C ALA A 457 -4.76 -10.58 3.99
N THR A 458 -6.01 -10.48 4.43
CA THR A 458 -6.93 -11.63 4.47
C THR A 458 -7.20 -12.21 3.07
N SER A 459 -7.34 -11.36 2.04
CA SER A 459 -7.57 -11.83 0.67
C SER A 459 -6.33 -12.51 0.07
N VAL A 460 -5.13 -12.01 0.36
CA VAL A 460 -3.88 -12.65 -0.05
C VAL A 460 -3.68 -13.99 0.68
N LYS A 461 -4.03 -14.07 1.97
CA LYS A 461 -4.04 -15.32 2.74
C LYS A 461 -4.96 -16.37 2.11
N PHE A 462 -6.16 -15.96 1.72
CA PHE A 462 -7.12 -16.84 1.08
C PHE A 462 -6.62 -17.33 -0.30
N LEU A 463 -5.97 -16.46 -1.08
CA LEU A 463 -5.32 -16.85 -2.33
C LEU A 463 -4.22 -17.88 -2.12
N TRP A 464 -3.31 -17.62 -1.18
CA TRP A 464 -2.26 -18.58 -0.80
C TRP A 464 -2.86 -19.93 -0.38
N SER A 465 -3.86 -19.93 0.50
CA SER A 465 -4.54 -21.14 0.98
C SER A 465 -5.25 -21.91 -0.13
N SER A 466 -5.81 -21.22 -1.12
CA SER A 466 -6.45 -21.85 -2.27
C SER A 466 -5.40 -22.46 -3.21
N MET A 467 -4.28 -21.75 -3.40
CA MET A 467 -3.20 -22.19 -4.27
C MET A 467 -2.50 -23.44 -3.74
N ILE A 468 -2.18 -23.48 -2.44
CA ILE A 468 -1.59 -24.68 -1.82
C ILE A 468 -2.54 -25.89 -1.93
N SER A 469 -3.84 -25.67 -1.73
CA SER A 469 -4.84 -26.73 -1.89
C SER A 469 -4.85 -27.29 -3.33
N LEU A 470 -4.85 -26.41 -4.34
CA LEU A 470 -4.78 -26.82 -5.75
C LEU A 470 -3.49 -27.60 -6.04
N SER A 471 -2.34 -27.10 -5.58
CA SER A 471 -1.05 -27.78 -5.75
C SER A 471 -1.03 -29.19 -5.17
N VAL A 472 -1.57 -29.39 -3.97
CA VAL A 472 -1.65 -30.72 -3.34
C VAL A 472 -2.59 -31.66 -4.09
N ILE A 473 -3.76 -31.16 -4.49
CA ILE A 473 -4.74 -31.93 -5.28
C ILE A 473 -4.12 -32.39 -6.61
N MET A 474 -3.39 -31.51 -7.28
CA MET A 474 -2.73 -31.82 -8.55
C MET A 474 -1.64 -32.88 -8.41
N VAL A 475 -0.81 -32.80 -7.37
CA VAL A 475 0.19 -33.84 -7.07
C VAL A 475 -0.48 -35.21 -6.94
N ILE A 476 -1.56 -35.31 -6.17
CA ILE A 476 -2.27 -36.58 -5.96
C ILE A 476 -2.89 -37.06 -7.28
N LEU A 477 -3.54 -36.17 -8.03
CA LEU A 477 -4.16 -36.49 -9.30
C LEU A 477 -3.15 -37.04 -10.31
N GLU A 478 -1.97 -36.42 -10.43
CA GLU A 478 -0.91 -36.87 -11.33
C GLU A 478 -0.35 -38.24 -10.95
N LEU A 479 -0.16 -38.51 -9.65
CA LEU A 479 0.26 -39.84 -9.18
C LEU A 479 -0.79 -40.92 -9.52
N VAL A 480 -2.08 -40.60 -9.36
CA VAL A 480 -3.19 -41.50 -9.73
C VAL A 480 -3.20 -41.75 -11.25
N TRP A 481 -3.01 -40.71 -12.06
CA TRP A 481 -2.90 -40.85 -13.51
C TRP A 481 -1.71 -41.71 -13.93
N ILE A 482 -0.55 -41.57 -13.29
CA ILE A 482 0.62 -42.42 -13.56
C ILE A 482 0.30 -43.89 -13.27
N VAL A 483 -0.37 -44.19 -12.15
CA VAL A 483 -0.79 -45.55 -11.80
C VAL A 483 -1.72 -46.13 -12.86
N ILE A 484 -2.73 -45.36 -13.30
CA ILE A 484 -3.67 -45.80 -14.33
C ILE A 484 -2.98 -45.97 -15.69
N ALA A 485 -2.12 -45.03 -16.09
CA ALA A 485 -1.36 -45.10 -17.34
C ALA A 485 -0.48 -46.35 -17.41
N TYR A 486 0.19 -46.67 -16.30
CA TYR A 486 1.02 -47.86 -16.18
C TYR A 486 0.18 -49.13 -16.27
N GLN A 487 -0.96 -49.19 -15.57
CA GLN A 487 -1.90 -50.31 -15.62
C GLN A 487 -2.45 -50.55 -17.04
N ASN A 488 -2.86 -49.50 -17.76
CA ASN A 488 -3.41 -49.62 -19.10
C ASN A 488 -2.38 -50.09 -20.15
N ARG A 489 -1.09 -49.78 -19.96
CA ARG A 489 0.00 -50.25 -20.85
C ARG A 489 0.15 -51.77 -20.85
N TYR A 490 -0.18 -52.45 -19.75
CA TYR A 490 -0.14 -53.92 -19.68
C TYR A 490 -1.33 -54.59 -20.38
N ARG A 491 -2.46 -53.87 -20.57
CA ARG A 491 -3.66 -54.39 -21.23
C ARG A 491 -3.52 -54.39 -22.76
N SER A 492 -2.84 -53.41 -23.35
CA SER A 492 -2.63 -53.36 -24.81
C SER A 492 -1.67 -54.43 -25.33
N PHE A 493 -0.85 -55.03 -24.46
CA PHE A 493 0.08 -56.10 -24.84
C PHE A 493 -0.58 -57.50 -24.85
N SER A 494 -1.79 -57.66 -24.31
CA SER A 494 -2.49 -58.96 -24.26
C SER A 494 -3.31 -59.27 -25.52
N TRP A 495 -3.39 -58.34 -26.48
CA TRP A 495 -4.04 -58.53 -27.77
C TRP A 495 -2.98 -58.64 -28.89
N GLY A 496 -2.15 -59.69 -28.83
CA GLY A 496 -1.35 -60.17 -29.96
C GLY A 496 -2.17 -61.10 -30.86
N PRO A 497 -1.86 -61.21 -32.16
CA PRO A 497 -2.80 -61.67 -33.18
C PRO A 497 -3.21 -63.13 -32.96
N LEU A 498 -4.52 -63.38 -33.02
CA LEU A 498 -5.09 -64.71 -33.24
C LEU A 498 -4.53 -65.23 -34.57
N ILE A 499 -3.55 -66.14 -34.48
CA ILE A 499 -3.10 -66.95 -35.60
C ILE A 499 -4.21 -67.96 -35.88
N PRO A 500 -4.88 -67.92 -37.05
CA PRO A 500 -5.85 -68.95 -37.40
C PRO A 500 -5.08 -70.25 -37.72
N ARG A 501 -5.58 -71.36 -37.19
CA ARG A 501 -5.08 -72.71 -37.43
C ARG A 501 -5.74 -73.33 -38.64
#